data_AF-A0A8S3JL60-F1
#
_entry.id   AF-A0A8S3JL60-F1
#
_cell.length_a   1.000
_cell.length_b   1.000
_cell.length_c   1.000
_cell.angle_alpha   90.00
_cell.angle_beta   90.00
_cell.angle_gamma   90.00
#
_symmetry.space_group_name_H-M   'P 1'
#
loop_
_entity.id
_entity.type
_entity.pdbx_description
1 polymer ?
#
loop_
_entity_poly.entity_id
_entity_poly.type
_entity_poly.pdbx_seq_one_letter_code
_entity_poly.pdbx_strand_id
1 'polypeptide(L)'
;MIHDFTKLNFLCEVTRIVRRAHTDIQVPEFNYYRTKRSLDPFKSYRDSGDVTSPYSYLTPIGIAIIFIYVLKNIIRDVVAYIGPAKDVISDYNCAKIDLSCIPEGKTAVFEWQKLPVFVRHRTQEEIARESNVDLQLLRDPEKDSDRVTKPEWLVVVAMCTRL
;
A
#
# COMPACT_ATOMS: atom_id res chain seq x y z
N MET A 1 70.62 -36.88 4.44
CA MET A 1 69.94 -38.06 4.99
C MET A 1 68.85 -38.42 3.97
N ILE A 2 69.06 -39.15 2.87
CA ILE A 2 69.74 -40.44 2.62
C ILE A 2 69.33 -41.51 3.64
N HIS A 3 68.91 -42.66 3.11
CA HIS A 3 68.35 -43.90 3.71
C HIS A 3 66.81 -43.93 3.73
N ASP A 4 66.09 -44.88 3.10
CA ASP A 4 66.46 -46.11 2.40
C ASP A 4 65.39 -46.47 1.36
N PHE A 5 65.84 -46.71 0.12
CA PHE A 5 65.04 -47.02 -1.06
C PHE A 5 65.18 -48.53 -1.36
N THR A 6 64.73 -49.40 -0.46
CA THR A 6 64.76 -50.86 -0.69
C THR A 6 63.60 -51.57 -0.01
N LYS A 7 62.50 -51.73 -0.75
CA LYS A 7 61.59 -52.90 -0.72
C LYS A 7 60.57 -52.77 -1.87
N LEU A 8 61.10 -52.90 -3.08
CA LEU A 8 60.33 -53.23 -4.27
C LEU A 8 59.91 -54.71 -4.17
N ASN A 9 58.74 -54.97 -3.59
CA ASN A 9 58.02 -56.20 -3.83
C ASN A 9 56.94 -55.92 -4.87
N PHE A 10 57.33 -56.17 -6.11
CA PHE A 10 56.49 -56.35 -7.27
C PHE A 10 55.51 -57.49 -7.00
N LEU A 11 54.28 -57.18 -6.58
CA LEU A 11 53.17 -58.14 -6.56
C LEU A 11 51.91 -57.46 -7.12
N CYS A 12 51.68 -57.73 -8.40
CA CYS A 12 50.38 -57.84 -9.04
C CYS A 12 49.40 -56.66 -8.80
N GLU A 13 49.50 -55.62 -9.65
CA GLU A 13 48.39 -54.70 -9.87
C GLU A 13 47.26 -55.45 -10.58
N VAL A 14 46.43 -56.15 -9.80
CA VAL A 14 45.12 -56.58 -10.27
C VAL A 14 44.29 -55.31 -10.39
N THR A 15 44.08 -54.83 -11.61
CA THR A 15 42.99 -53.90 -11.91
C THR A 15 41.68 -54.60 -11.55
N ARG A 16 41.26 -54.50 -10.29
CA ARG A 16 40.02 -55.08 -9.80
C ARG A 16 38.91 -54.27 -10.48
N ILE A 17 38.30 -54.82 -11.52
CA ILE A 17 37.06 -54.29 -12.11
C ILE A 17 35.99 -54.41 -11.02
N VAL A 18 35.80 -53.34 -10.24
CA VAL A 18 34.73 -53.28 -9.23
C VAL A 18 33.43 -53.11 -10.00
N ARG A 19 32.69 -54.20 -10.17
CA ARG A 19 31.29 -54.15 -10.59
C ARG A 19 30.52 -53.53 -9.43
N ARG A 20 30.35 -52.20 -9.44
CA ARG A 20 29.49 -51.52 -8.48
C ARG A 20 28.05 -51.95 -8.77
N ALA A 21 27.55 -52.92 -8.03
CA ALA A 21 26.13 -53.20 -8.04
C ALA A 21 25.43 -52.06 -7.28
N HIS A 22 24.17 -51.77 -7.62
CA HIS A 22 23.37 -50.81 -6.87
C HIS A 22 23.20 -51.21 -5.39
N THR A 23 23.46 -52.48 -5.06
CA THR A 23 23.46 -53.05 -3.71
C THR A 23 24.69 -52.69 -2.87
N ASP A 24 25.79 -52.23 -3.49
CA ASP A 24 27.05 -51.90 -2.79
C ASP A 24 27.07 -50.44 -2.28
N ILE A 25 26.04 -49.66 -2.59
CA ILE A 25 25.92 -48.26 -2.18
C ILE A 25 25.34 -48.23 -0.77
N GLN A 26 26.19 -47.93 0.21
CA GLN A 26 25.73 -47.57 1.55
C GLN A 26 25.43 -46.08 1.64
N VAL A 27 24.32 -45.73 2.30
CA VAL A 27 23.97 -44.33 2.56
C VAL A 27 24.95 -43.79 3.63
N PRO A 28 25.61 -42.65 3.39
CA PRO A 28 26.50 -42.06 4.39
C PRO A 28 25.71 -41.56 5.61
N GLU A 29 26.40 -41.46 6.75
CA GLU A 29 25.82 -40.96 8.00
C GLU A 29 25.57 -39.44 7.92
N PHE A 30 24.34 -39.01 8.21
CA PHE A 30 23.92 -37.59 8.16
C PHE A 30 23.69 -36.98 9.55
N ASN A 31 24.22 -37.59 10.63
CA ASN A 31 23.90 -37.20 12.01
C ASN A 31 24.25 -35.74 12.34
N TYR A 32 25.26 -35.16 11.69
CA TYR A 32 25.60 -33.75 11.83
C TYR A 32 24.51 -32.80 11.31
N TYR A 33 23.83 -33.17 10.22
CA TYR A 33 22.80 -32.36 9.57
C TYR A 33 21.38 -32.69 10.07
N ARG A 34 21.21 -33.82 10.76
CA ARG A 34 19.92 -34.22 11.31
C ARG A 34 19.53 -33.35 12.48
N THR A 35 18.22 -33.11 12.59
CA THR A 35 17.69 -32.47 13.79
C THR A 35 17.80 -33.45 14.97
N LYS A 36 17.89 -32.91 16.19
CA LYS A 36 17.98 -33.72 17.42
C LYS A 36 16.84 -34.74 17.59
N ARG A 37 15.74 -34.62 16.83
CA ARG A 37 14.60 -35.56 16.85
C ARG A 37 14.78 -36.78 15.95
N SER A 38 15.48 -36.65 14.82
CA SER A 38 15.70 -37.73 13.86
C SER A 38 17.06 -38.41 14.02
N LEU A 39 17.79 -38.05 15.08
CA LEU A 39 19.11 -38.59 15.38
C LEU A 39 19.05 -40.02 15.92
N ASP A 40 17.99 -40.37 16.67
CA ASP A 40 17.79 -41.70 17.23
C ASP A 40 17.18 -42.67 16.19
N PRO A 41 17.89 -43.74 15.76
CA PRO A 41 17.41 -44.64 14.70
C PRO A 41 16.24 -45.54 15.12
N PHE A 42 16.05 -45.76 16.42
CA PHE A 42 15.06 -46.69 16.97
C PHE A 42 13.75 -46.01 17.37
N LYS A 43 13.64 -44.69 17.17
CA LYS A 43 12.43 -43.92 17.50
C LYS A 43 11.71 -43.50 16.21
N SER A 44 10.42 -43.77 16.15
CA SER A 44 9.57 -43.32 15.04
C SER A 44 9.51 -41.79 15.01
N TYR A 45 9.78 -41.22 13.84
CA TYR A 45 9.67 -39.76 13.63
C TYR A 45 8.23 -39.26 13.87
N ARG A 46 7.22 -40.08 13.58
CA ARG A 46 5.79 -39.73 13.76
C ARG A 46 5.43 -39.49 15.22
N ASP A 47 6.10 -40.16 16.14
CA ASP A 47 5.80 -40.08 17.58
C ASP A 47 6.57 -38.95 18.28
N SER A 48 7.42 -38.22 17.53
CA SER A 48 8.32 -37.20 18.08
C SER A 48 7.69 -35.81 18.24
N GLY A 49 6.42 -35.64 17.86
CA GLY A 49 5.67 -34.38 17.93
C GLY A 49 6.18 -33.35 16.92
N ASP A 50 5.34 -32.98 15.95
CA ASP A 50 5.70 -32.05 14.87
C ASP A 50 5.75 -30.60 15.36
N VAL A 51 6.87 -30.17 15.96
CA VAL A 51 7.10 -28.74 16.27
C VAL A 51 8.02 -28.04 15.27
N THR A 52 8.63 -28.78 14.33
CA THR A 52 9.40 -28.23 13.19
C THR A 52 8.50 -27.73 12.06
N SER A 53 7.36 -28.39 11.84
CA SER A 53 6.34 -28.02 10.86
C SER A 53 5.78 -26.61 11.11
N PRO A 54 5.21 -26.28 12.30
CA PRO A 54 4.67 -24.94 12.52
C PRO A 54 5.74 -23.84 12.49
N TYR A 55 6.96 -24.10 12.98
CA TYR A 55 8.03 -23.09 12.93
C TYR A 55 8.45 -22.76 11.48
N SER A 56 8.53 -23.77 10.61
CA SER A 56 8.91 -23.61 9.21
C SER A 56 7.86 -22.84 8.40
N TYR A 57 6.57 -22.94 8.76
CA TYR A 57 5.49 -22.20 8.12
C TYR A 57 5.25 -20.83 8.76
N LEU A 58 5.29 -20.71 10.09
CA LEU A 58 4.96 -19.47 10.80
C LEU A 58 6.05 -18.40 10.63
N THR A 59 7.33 -18.81 10.55
CA THR A 59 8.45 -17.87 10.38
C THR A 59 8.37 -17.08 9.05
N PRO A 60 8.26 -17.71 7.86
CA PRO A 60 8.14 -16.96 6.61
C PRO A 60 6.83 -16.17 6.51
N ILE A 61 5.73 -16.66 7.09
CA ILE A 61 4.45 -15.93 7.13
C ILE A 61 4.60 -14.64 7.96
N GLY A 62 5.20 -14.72 9.15
CA GLY A 62 5.43 -13.55 9.99
C GLY A 62 6.30 -12.49 9.31
N ILE A 63 7.39 -12.93 8.65
CA ILE A 63 8.26 -12.04 7.87
C ILE A 63 7.49 -11.40 6.71
N ALA A 64 6.67 -12.16 5.99
CA ALA A 64 5.88 -11.66 4.87
C ALA A 64 4.89 -10.58 5.30
N ILE A 65 4.19 -10.76 6.43
CA ILE A 65 3.24 -9.76 6.95
C ILE A 65 3.94 -8.45 7.31
N ILE A 66 5.08 -8.52 7.99
CA ILE A 66 5.89 -7.35 8.34
C ILE A 66 6.36 -6.63 7.06
N PHE A 67 6.84 -7.40 6.08
CA PHE A 67 7.29 -6.84 4.81
C PHE A 67 6.16 -6.14 4.05
N ILE A 68 4.98 -6.74 3.97
CA ILE A 68 3.81 -6.14 3.33
C ILE A 68 3.41 -4.82 4.02
N TYR A 69 3.46 -4.77 5.35
CA TYR A 69 3.14 -3.55 6.10
C TYR A 69 4.14 -2.41 5.81
N VAL A 70 5.44 -2.73 5.81
CA VAL A 70 6.49 -1.76 5.48
C VAL A 70 6.34 -1.29 4.04
N LEU A 71 6.16 -2.21 3.10
CA LEU A 71 5.98 -1.89 1.68
C LEU A 71 4.74 -1.01 1.44
N LYS A 72 3.63 -1.30 2.12
CA LYS A 72 2.41 -0.48 2.06
C LYS A 72 2.68 0.97 2.44
N ASN A 73 3.46 1.22 3.50
CA ASN A 73 3.76 2.58 3.92
C ASN A 73 4.67 3.29 2.91
N ILE A 74 5.69 2.62 2.40
CA ILE A 74 6.56 3.17 1.36
C ILE A 74 5.74 3.54 0.11
N ILE A 75 4.88 2.64 -0.36
CA ILE A 75 4.00 2.91 -1.51
C ILE A 75 3.08 4.09 -1.21
N ARG A 76 2.45 4.13 -0.04
CA ARG A 76 1.58 5.24 0.37
C ARG A 76 2.33 6.57 0.32
N ASP A 77 3.57 6.61 0.79
CA ASP A 77 4.38 7.84 0.80
C ASP A 77 4.80 8.25 -0.61
N VAL A 78 5.13 7.29 -1.49
CA VAL A 78 5.41 7.55 -2.91
C VAL A 78 4.17 8.09 -3.63
N VAL A 79 2.99 7.52 -3.39
CA VAL A 79 1.74 8.01 -3.96
C VAL A 79 1.39 9.39 -3.41
N ALA A 80 1.57 9.61 -2.11
CA ALA A 80 1.34 10.91 -1.48
C ALA A 80 2.29 12.00 -2.03
N TYR A 81 3.51 11.62 -2.42
CA TYR A 81 4.48 12.54 -3.04
C TYR A 81 4.03 13.05 -4.42
N ILE A 82 3.24 12.27 -5.18
CA ILE A 82 2.65 12.71 -6.46
C ILE A 82 1.50 13.70 -6.21
N GLY A 83 0.90 13.67 -5.02
CA GLY A 83 -0.19 14.56 -4.62
C GLY A 83 0.25 16.02 -4.42
N PRO A 84 -0.71 16.91 -4.13
CA PRO A 84 -0.40 18.31 -3.85
C PRO A 84 0.46 18.45 -2.58
N ALA A 85 1.43 19.35 -2.64
CA ALA A 85 2.28 19.66 -1.49
C ALA A 85 1.48 20.37 -0.37
N LYS A 86 1.96 20.28 0.87
CA LYS A 86 1.21 20.76 2.06
C LYS A 86 1.00 22.27 2.08
N ASP A 87 1.97 23.01 1.59
CA ASP A 87 1.93 24.46 1.38
C ASP A 87 0.79 24.85 0.40
N VAL A 88 0.71 24.12 -0.71
CA VAL A 88 -0.37 24.27 -1.69
C VAL A 88 -1.73 23.98 -1.06
N ILE A 89 -1.84 22.93 -0.23
CA ILE A 89 -3.09 22.62 0.48
C ILE A 89 -3.44 23.71 1.51
N SER A 90 -2.47 24.26 2.25
CA SER A 90 -2.75 25.28 3.26
C SER A 90 -3.29 26.57 2.65
N ASP A 91 -2.79 26.97 1.49
CA ASP A 91 -3.25 28.18 0.80
C ASP A 91 -4.70 28.05 0.30
N TYR A 92 -5.17 26.82 0.09
CA TYR A 92 -6.50 26.52 -0.42
C TYR A 92 -7.59 26.33 0.64
N ASN A 93 -7.24 26.16 1.91
CA ASN A 93 -8.20 25.73 2.93
C ASN A 93 -9.10 26.85 3.46
N CYS A 94 -8.65 28.11 3.50
CA CYS A 94 -9.41 29.20 4.12
C CYS A 94 -9.20 30.54 3.40
N ALA A 95 -10.07 30.89 2.45
CA ALA A 95 -10.16 32.26 1.95
C ALA A 95 -11.06 33.09 2.88
N LYS A 96 -10.50 34.11 3.54
CA LYS A 96 -11.28 35.10 4.29
C LYS A 96 -11.68 36.21 3.33
N ILE A 97 -12.98 36.39 3.12
CA ILE A 97 -13.53 37.40 2.22
C ILE A 97 -14.34 38.38 3.06
N ASP A 98 -14.00 39.67 2.96
CA ASP A 98 -14.72 40.74 3.64
C ASP A 98 -16.02 41.05 2.90
N LEU A 99 -17.16 40.77 3.54
CA LEU A 99 -18.49 40.93 2.96
C LEU A 99 -18.96 42.40 2.90
N SER A 100 -18.34 43.30 3.66
CA SER A 100 -18.73 44.71 3.75
C SER A 100 -18.44 45.52 2.48
N CYS A 101 -17.54 45.05 1.63
CA CYS A 101 -17.15 45.74 0.40
C CYS A 101 -18.10 45.49 -0.78
N ILE A 102 -19.08 44.60 -0.64
CA ILE A 102 -19.96 44.16 -1.74
C ILE A 102 -21.35 44.81 -1.60
N PRO A 103 -21.70 45.79 -2.44
CA PRO A 103 -23.03 46.38 -2.42
C PRO A 103 -24.08 45.40 -2.93
N GLU A 104 -25.31 45.57 -2.45
CA GLU A 104 -26.48 44.77 -2.87
C GLU A 104 -26.67 44.80 -4.39
N GLY A 105 -27.01 43.65 -4.97
CA GLY A 105 -27.24 43.46 -6.40
C GLY A 105 -25.96 43.33 -7.25
N LYS A 106 -24.76 43.47 -6.67
CA LYS A 106 -23.50 43.23 -7.39
C LYS A 106 -22.94 41.85 -7.11
N THR A 107 -22.22 41.33 -8.10
CA THR A 107 -21.44 40.08 -7.99
C THR A 107 -19.97 40.43 -7.96
N ALA A 108 -19.26 39.99 -6.92
CA ALA A 108 -17.81 40.07 -6.83
C ALA A 108 -17.18 38.74 -7.27
N VAL A 109 -16.06 38.84 -7.98
CA VAL A 109 -15.29 37.68 -8.43
C VAL A 109 -14.02 37.59 -7.59
N PHE A 110 -13.82 36.45 -6.97
CA PHE A 110 -12.63 36.14 -6.20
C PHE A 110 -11.95 34.90 -6.78
N GLU A 111 -10.64 34.83 -6.68
CA GLU A 111 -9.89 33.63 -7.06
C GLU A 111 -9.70 32.76 -5.81
N TRP A 112 -10.22 31.53 -5.83
CA TRP A 112 -10.02 30.52 -4.78
C TRP A 112 -9.58 29.21 -5.43
N GLN A 113 -8.47 28.63 -5.00
CA GLN A 113 -7.92 27.40 -5.58
C GLN A 113 -7.66 27.46 -7.10
N LYS A 114 -7.32 28.65 -7.64
CA LYS A 114 -7.24 28.92 -9.10
C LYS A 114 -8.57 28.76 -9.84
N LEU A 115 -9.67 28.65 -9.09
CA LEU A 115 -11.04 28.64 -9.59
C LEU A 115 -11.66 30.01 -9.31
N PRO A 116 -12.40 30.59 -10.26
CA PRO A 116 -13.19 31.78 -9.97
C PRO A 116 -14.37 31.40 -9.07
N VAL A 117 -14.55 32.15 -7.98
CA VAL A 117 -15.70 32.06 -7.07
C VAL A 117 -16.49 33.35 -7.17
N PHE A 118 -17.80 33.21 -7.35
CA PHE A 118 -18.72 34.33 -7.34
C PHE A 118 -19.36 34.46 -5.98
N VAL A 119 -19.25 35.66 -5.41
CA VAL A 119 -19.98 36.07 -4.22
C VAL A 119 -20.96 37.15 -4.65
N ARG A 120 -22.24 36.81 -4.65
CA ARG A 120 -23.33 37.72 -5.02
C ARG A 120 -24.13 38.12 -3.79
N HIS A 121 -24.26 39.42 -3.59
CA HIS A 121 -25.18 39.98 -2.60
C HIS A 121 -26.55 40.14 -3.27
N ARG A 122 -27.50 39.27 -2.91
CA ARG A 122 -28.83 39.23 -3.54
C ARG A 122 -29.76 40.28 -2.97
N THR A 123 -30.65 40.82 -3.80
CA THR A 123 -31.73 41.72 -3.33
C THR A 123 -32.93 40.89 -2.87
N GLN A 124 -33.82 41.50 -2.07
CA GLN A 124 -35.02 40.81 -1.59
C GLN A 124 -35.95 40.34 -2.72
N GLU A 125 -35.99 41.09 -3.83
CA GLU A 125 -36.77 40.73 -5.02
C GLU A 125 -36.22 39.48 -5.71
N GLU A 126 -34.89 39.34 -5.78
CA GLU A 126 -34.23 38.16 -6.34
C GLU A 126 -34.50 36.93 -5.46
N ILE A 127 -34.38 37.08 -4.14
CA ILE A 127 -34.64 35.99 -3.18
C ILE A 127 -36.08 35.49 -3.32
N ALA A 128 -37.05 36.41 -3.38
CA ALA A 128 -38.46 36.05 -3.53
C ALA A 128 -38.77 35.39 -4.89
N ARG A 129 -38.04 35.77 -5.95
CA ARG A 129 -38.18 35.15 -7.27
C ARG A 129 -37.68 33.71 -7.24
N GLU A 130 -36.47 33.49 -6.73
CA GLU A 130 -35.85 32.15 -6.70
C GLU A 130 -36.57 31.20 -5.74
N SER A 131 -37.13 31.71 -4.63
CA SER A 131 -37.91 30.88 -3.71
C SER A 131 -39.24 30.35 -4.29
N ASN A 132 -39.77 31.01 -5.32
CA ASN A 132 -41.06 30.69 -5.93
C ASN A 132 -40.95 29.84 -7.21
N VAL A 133 -39.73 29.42 -7.59
CA VAL A 133 -39.51 28.61 -8.80
C VAL A 133 -40.01 27.18 -8.58
N ASP A 134 -40.73 26.63 -9.56
CA ASP A 134 -41.17 25.24 -9.55
C ASP A 134 -39.99 24.30 -9.83
N LEU A 135 -39.66 23.47 -8.84
CA LEU A 135 -38.54 22.53 -8.87
C LEU A 135 -38.68 21.46 -9.96
N GLN A 136 -39.90 21.13 -10.38
CA GLN A 136 -40.12 20.07 -11.38
C GLN A 136 -39.71 20.47 -12.78
N LEU A 137 -39.62 21.78 -13.06
CA LEU A 137 -39.18 22.32 -14.34
C LEU A 137 -37.64 22.30 -14.47
N LEU A 138 -36.92 22.22 -13.35
CA LEU A 138 -35.47 22.26 -13.32
C LEU A 138 -34.90 20.87 -13.64
N ARG A 139 -33.79 20.85 -14.39
CA ARG A 139 -33.03 19.61 -14.63
C ARG A 139 -32.43 19.03 -13.35
N ASP A 140 -32.03 19.91 -12.43
CA ASP A 140 -31.49 19.57 -11.12
C ASP A 140 -32.43 20.17 -10.05
N PRO A 141 -33.33 19.36 -9.45
CA PRO A 141 -34.36 19.85 -8.55
C PRO A 141 -33.79 20.12 -7.14
N GLU A 142 -33.42 21.37 -6.88
CA GLU A 142 -32.87 21.80 -5.59
C GLU A 142 -33.52 23.11 -5.13
N LYS A 143 -33.90 23.21 -3.86
CA LYS A 143 -34.50 24.41 -3.27
C LYS A 143 -33.43 25.45 -2.98
N ASP A 144 -33.77 26.74 -3.14
CA ASP A 144 -32.84 27.83 -2.81
C ASP A 144 -32.37 27.79 -1.35
N SER A 145 -33.26 27.45 -0.41
CA SER A 145 -32.94 27.35 1.02
C SER A 145 -31.85 26.34 1.35
N ASP A 146 -31.69 25.31 0.51
CA ASP A 146 -30.73 24.23 0.74
C ASP A 146 -29.35 24.58 0.12
N ARG A 147 -29.34 25.52 -0.84
CA ARG A 147 -28.15 25.99 -1.57
C ARG A 147 -27.38 27.08 -0.83
N VAL A 148 -28.08 27.87 0.00
CA VAL A 148 -27.50 29.01 0.71
C VAL A 148 -27.68 28.90 2.21
N THR A 149 -26.62 29.21 2.97
CA THR A 149 -26.70 29.31 4.44
C THR A 149 -27.36 30.60 4.89
N LYS A 150 -27.14 31.70 4.16
CA LYS A 150 -27.74 33.01 4.41
C LYS A 150 -28.42 33.49 3.13
N PRO A 151 -29.73 33.79 3.13
CA PRO A 151 -30.48 34.07 1.90
C PRO A 151 -29.96 35.30 1.14
N GLU A 152 -29.36 36.27 1.82
CA GLU A 152 -28.77 37.46 1.20
C GLU A 152 -27.46 37.18 0.45
N TRP A 153 -26.78 36.06 0.74
CA TRP A 153 -25.48 35.71 0.15
C TRP A 153 -25.56 34.45 -0.70
N LEU A 154 -25.27 34.58 -1.99
CA LEU A 154 -25.06 33.44 -2.88
C LEU A 154 -23.58 33.30 -3.20
N VAL A 155 -22.99 32.15 -2.82
CA VAL A 155 -21.59 31.81 -3.08
C VAL A 155 -21.55 30.59 -3.98
N VAL A 156 -20.96 30.73 -5.18
CA VAL A 156 -20.89 29.64 -6.16
C VAL A 156 -19.51 29.58 -6.81
N VAL A 157 -19.07 28.36 -7.14
CA VAL A 157 -17.89 28.15 -7.97
C VAL A 157 -18.28 28.43 -9.43
N ALA A 158 -17.62 29.38 -10.06
CA ALA A 158 -17.94 29.85 -11.40
C ALA A 158 -17.36 28.96 -12.51
N MET A 159 -17.67 27.66 -12.44
CA MET A 159 -17.35 26.70 -13.49
C MET A 159 -18.65 26.18 -14.10
N CYS A 160 -18.74 26.22 -15.43
CA CYS A 160 -19.83 25.54 -16.10
C CYS A 160 -19.69 24.03 -15.85
N THR A 161 -20.77 23.37 -15.42
CA THR A 161 -20.78 21.92 -15.17
C THR A 161 -20.68 21.11 -16.47
N ARG A 162 -20.83 21.77 -17.62
CA ARG A 162 -20.51 21.21 -18.93
C ARG A 162 -19.04 21.49 -19.23
N LEU A 163 -18.30 20.42 -19.53
CA LEU A 163 -16.91 20.44 -20.01
C LEU A 163 -16.86 20.63 -21.53
#